data_AF-A0A1R1CDP6-F1
#
_entry.id   AF-A0A1R1CDP6-F1
#
_cell.length_a   1.000
_cell.length_b   1.000
_cell.length_c   1.000
_cell.angle_alpha   90.00
_cell.angle_beta   90.00
_cell.angle_gamma   90.00
#
_symmetry.space_group_name_H-M   'P 1'
#
loop_
_entity.id
_entity.type
_entity.pdbx_description
1 polymer ?
#
loop_
_entity_poly.entity_id
_entity_poly.type
_entity_poly.pdbx_seq_one_letter_code
_entity_poly.pdbx_strand_id
1 'polypeptide(L)'
;MDKKTMISKPSPPDKITVDYNSILYQLSWYATIFWCYFAKILKRGNREGVSMSNFNPQLTRYNSEEITEGSYDRPAGVSIFAVLFTLGGAVSFIVNLFIPGLIAGVEAFSPFFKALLVATLYFLSVISIAAGIGTWKGKKWGWWLALFYFAYTILGGLNQLISYPGLAEAYGTVKGGGASFYLKAIVKIVLNGLVLAYYFRESVVSYFHVESVARLKALGIVFGIGIVIFAVCTLTQLVAVR
;
A
#
# COMPACT_ATOMS: atom_id res chain seq x y z
N MET A 1 -55.56 -11.71 -43.80
CA MET A 1 -54.08 -11.82 -43.81
C MET A 1 -53.55 -10.67 -43.00
N ASP A 2 -53.06 -10.93 -41.78
CA ASP A 2 -52.41 -9.90 -40.98
C ASP A 2 -51.22 -10.50 -40.24
N LYS A 3 -50.05 -10.47 -40.88
CA LYS A 3 -48.78 -10.95 -40.34
C LYS A 3 -48.25 -9.89 -39.37
N LYS A 4 -48.66 -9.99 -38.11
CA LYS A 4 -47.98 -9.30 -37.00
C LYS A 4 -46.54 -9.79 -36.91
N THR A 5 -45.62 -9.01 -37.47
CA THR A 5 -44.18 -9.12 -37.27
C THR A 5 -43.86 -8.94 -35.79
N MET A 6 -43.60 -10.05 -35.10
CA MET A 6 -42.96 -10.05 -33.78
C MET A 6 -41.55 -9.48 -33.94
N ILE A 7 -41.39 -8.20 -33.64
CA ILE A 7 -40.07 -7.59 -33.46
C ILE A 7 -39.53 -8.15 -32.14
N SER A 8 -38.64 -9.13 -32.23
CA SER A 8 -37.92 -9.67 -31.08
C SER A 8 -37.16 -8.52 -30.41
N LYS A 9 -37.49 -8.22 -29.15
CA LYS A 9 -36.70 -7.27 -28.35
C LYS A 9 -35.24 -7.72 -28.37
N PRO A 10 -34.28 -6.85 -28.71
CA PRO A 10 -32.87 -7.19 -28.68
C PRO A 10 -32.53 -7.70 -27.27
N SER A 11 -31.88 -8.85 -27.19
CA SER A 11 -31.36 -9.36 -25.93
C SER A 11 -30.44 -8.29 -25.33
N PRO A 12 -30.54 -8.01 -24.02
CA PRO A 12 -29.61 -7.08 -23.39
C PRO A 12 -28.18 -7.54 -23.69
N PRO A 13 -27.25 -6.63 -24.02
CA PRO A 13 -25.87 -6.98 -24.31
C PRO A 13 -25.34 -7.81 -23.14
N ASP A 14 -24.70 -8.95 -23.47
CA ASP A 14 -24.07 -9.81 -22.47
C ASP A 14 -23.18 -8.94 -21.60
N LYS A 15 -23.55 -8.85 -20.31
CA LYS A 15 -22.80 -8.08 -19.33
C LYS A 15 -21.38 -8.60 -19.40
N ILE A 16 -20.46 -7.78 -19.92
CA ILE A 16 -19.03 -8.04 -19.87
C ILE A 16 -18.70 -8.16 -18.37
N THR A 17 -18.65 -9.39 -17.88
CA THR A 17 -18.19 -9.68 -16.53
C THR A 17 -16.69 -9.46 -16.58
N VAL A 18 -16.26 -8.20 -16.44
CA VAL A 18 -14.88 -7.89 -16.14
C VAL A 18 -14.58 -8.68 -14.87
N ASP A 19 -13.68 -9.66 -14.97
CA ASP A 19 -13.30 -10.49 -13.84
C ASP A 19 -12.40 -9.67 -12.90
N TYR A 20 -13.02 -8.74 -12.17
CA TYR A 20 -12.40 -7.92 -11.12
C TYR A 20 -11.71 -8.79 -10.07
N ASN A 21 -12.08 -10.07 -9.95
CA ASN A 21 -11.38 -11.01 -9.09
C ASN A 21 -9.94 -11.22 -9.55
N SER A 22 -9.63 -11.32 -10.84
CA SER A 22 -8.25 -11.59 -11.28
C SER A 22 -7.25 -10.52 -10.79
N ILE A 23 -7.62 -9.23 -10.86
CA ILE A 23 -6.81 -8.10 -10.39
C ILE A 23 -6.75 -8.07 -8.85
N LEU A 24 -7.87 -8.32 -8.18
CA LEU A 24 -7.93 -8.39 -6.70
C LEU A 24 -7.24 -9.63 -6.12
N TYR A 25 -7.19 -10.75 -6.85
CA TYR A 25 -6.49 -11.98 -6.48
C TYR A 25 -4.98 -11.81 -6.58
N GLN A 26 -4.48 -11.07 -7.60
CA GLN A 26 -3.06 -10.74 -7.66
C GLN A 26 -2.63 -9.93 -6.43
N LEU A 27 -3.40 -8.90 -6.05
CA LEU A 27 -3.13 -8.13 -4.84
C LEU A 27 -3.27 -8.96 -3.54
N SER A 28 -4.19 -9.92 -3.48
CA SER A 28 -4.32 -10.80 -2.30
C SER A 28 -3.20 -11.83 -2.20
N TRP A 29 -2.64 -12.30 -3.31
CA TRP A 29 -1.50 -13.21 -3.32
C TRP A 29 -0.25 -12.58 -2.69
N TYR A 30 0.04 -11.31 -2.99
CA TYR A 30 1.14 -10.58 -2.34
C TYR A 30 0.91 -10.41 -0.84
N ALA A 31 -0.34 -10.20 -0.41
CA ALA A 31 -0.69 -10.12 1.01
C ALA A 31 -0.50 -11.46 1.74
N THR A 32 -0.81 -12.59 1.11
CA THR A 32 -0.63 -13.92 1.71
C THR A 32 0.84 -14.30 1.83
N ILE A 33 1.65 -14.04 0.80
CA ILE A 33 3.10 -14.27 0.86
C ILE A 33 3.73 -13.38 1.92
N PHE A 34 3.34 -12.10 1.97
CA PHE A 34 3.73 -11.17 3.02
C PHE A 34 3.39 -11.70 4.42
N TRP A 35 2.19 -12.29 4.60
CA TRP A 35 1.74 -12.84 5.88
C TRP A 35 2.56 -14.05 6.36
N CYS A 36 2.86 -14.99 5.46
CA CYS A 36 3.66 -16.17 5.80
C CYS A 36 5.08 -15.79 6.23
N TYR A 37 5.70 -14.80 5.58
CA TYR A 37 7.01 -14.30 6.00
C TYR A 37 6.94 -13.51 7.30
N PHE A 38 5.96 -12.60 7.44
CA PHE A 38 5.80 -11.75 8.62
C PHE A 38 5.55 -12.54 9.91
N ALA A 39 4.69 -13.57 9.88
CA ALA A 39 4.41 -14.42 11.04
C ALA A 39 5.65 -15.21 11.50
N LYS A 40 6.47 -15.68 10.56
CA LYS A 40 7.73 -16.39 10.85
C LYS A 40 8.77 -15.47 11.51
N ILE A 41 8.72 -14.18 11.19
CA ILE A 41 9.63 -13.15 11.69
C ILE A 41 9.27 -12.70 13.12
N LEU A 42 7.99 -12.47 13.42
CA LEU A 42 7.53 -12.17 14.78
C LEU A 42 7.98 -13.25 15.78
N LYS A 43 8.04 -14.50 15.32
CA LYS A 43 8.53 -15.64 16.12
C LYS A 43 10.05 -15.63 16.38
N ARG A 44 10.86 -14.95 15.56
CA ARG A 44 12.33 -14.88 15.71
C ARG A 44 12.79 -13.72 16.60
N GLY A 45 12.13 -12.56 16.53
CA GLY A 45 12.54 -11.36 17.29
C GLY A 45 12.44 -11.48 18.82
N ASN A 46 11.80 -12.53 19.35
CA ASN A 46 11.61 -12.73 20.79
C ASN A 46 12.70 -13.59 21.47
N ARG A 47 13.79 -13.95 20.76
CA ARG A 47 14.81 -14.89 21.29
C ARG A 47 16.17 -14.29 21.62
N GLU A 48 16.42 -13.02 21.34
CA GLU A 48 17.73 -12.41 21.60
C GLU A 48 17.73 -11.65 22.93
N GLY A 49 17.66 -12.41 24.02
CA GLY A 49 18.10 -11.94 25.33
C GLY A 49 19.62 -12.08 25.41
N VAL A 50 20.34 -11.03 25.02
CA VAL A 50 21.82 -11.00 25.11
C VAL A 50 22.22 -10.87 26.58
N SER A 51 22.95 -11.87 27.09
CA SER A 51 23.52 -11.89 28.43
C SER A 51 24.68 -10.89 28.55
N MET A 52 24.49 -9.82 29.33
CA MET A 52 25.50 -8.80 29.63
C MET A 52 26.39 -9.19 30.83
N SER A 53 27.21 -10.23 30.70
CA SER A 53 28.06 -10.66 31.83
C SER A 53 29.55 -10.34 31.71
N ASN A 54 30.03 -9.60 30.70
CA ASN A 54 31.45 -9.23 30.57
C ASN A 54 31.61 -7.77 30.12
N PHE A 55 31.40 -6.82 31.03
CA PHE A 55 31.67 -5.40 30.79
C PHE A 55 33.07 -5.04 31.30
N ASN A 56 33.99 -4.70 30.40
CA ASN A 56 35.34 -4.23 30.75
C ASN A 56 35.39 -2.68 30.68
N PRO A 57 35.47 -1.98 31.82
CA PRO A 57 35.34 -0.51 31.89
C PRO A 57 36.58 0.28 31.40
N GLN A 58 37.68 -0.38 31.03
CA GLN A 58 38.95 0.29 30.71
C GLN A 58 39.11 0.61 29.21
N LEU A 59 38.30 0.04 28.32
CA LEU A 59 38.37 0.24 26.85
C LEU A 59 37.55 1.43 26.33
N THR A 60 36.79 2.11 27.19
CA THR A 60 35.83 3.17 26.79
C THR A 60 36.42 4.57 26.69
N ARG A 61 37.66 4.82 27.15
CA ARG A 61 38.23 6.18 27.19
C ARG A 61 39.07 6.60 26.00
N TYR A 62 39.49 5.68 25.13
CA TYR A 62 40.42 6.02 24.02
C TYR A 62 39.75 6.06 22.64
N ASN A 63 38.54 5.51 22.49
CA ASN A 63 37.83 5.47 21.19
C ASN A 63 36.61 6.42 21.11
N SER A 64 36.42 7.32 22.07
CA SER A 64 35.21 8.15 22.17
C SER A 64 35.13 9.31 21.16
N GLU A 65 36.21 9.62 20.43
CA GLU A 65 36.21 10.69 19.43
C GLU A 65 36.09 10.19 17.97
N GLU A 66 36.30 8.90 17.70
CA GLU A 66 36.19 8.31 16.34
C GLU A 66 35.05 7.28 16.19
N ILE A 67 34.28 7.03 17.26
CA ILE A 67 33.08 6.15 17.24
C ILE A 67 31.81 6.97 17.48
N THR A 68 31.66 8.10 16.79
CA THR A 68 30.39 8.87 16.77
C THR A 68 29.77 8.97 15.37
N GLU A 69 30.20 8.13 14.43
CA GLU A 69 29.45 7.83 13.19
C GLU A 69 28.96 6.37 13.19
N GLY A 70 28.09 6.07 14.13
CA GLY A 70 26.77 5.54 13.76
C GLY A 70 26.70 4.16 13.10
N SER A 71 27.39 3.15 13.64
CA SER A 71 26.96 1.76 13.42
C SER A 71 25.75 1.44 14.29
N TYR A 72 24.63 2.15 14.07
CA TYR A 72 23.35 1.70 14.60
C TYR A 72 23.00 0.40 13.88
N ASP A 73 22.96 -0.70 14.62
CA ASP A 73 22.49 -1.98 14.08
C ASP A 73 21.11 -1.79 13.46
N ARG A 74 21.05 -2.01 12.15
CA ARG A 74 19.82 -1.81 11.38
C ARG A 74 18.72 -2.70 11.99
N PRO A 75 17.59 -2.13 12.45
CA PRO A 75 16.53 -2.93 13.04
C PRO A 75 16.07 -3.99 12.03
N ALA A 76 16.01 -5.26 12.45
CA ALA A 76 15.73 -6.37 11.55
C ALA A 76 14.46 -6.17 10.70
N GLY A 77 13.41 -5.59 11.29
CA GLY A 77 12.16 -5.27 10.57
C GLY A 77 12.35 -4.24 9.45
N VAL A 78 13.22 -3.25 9.62
CA VAL A 78 13.52 -2.24 8.59
C VAL A 78 14.18 -2.88 7.38
N SER A 79 15.12 -3.81 7.58
CA SER A 79 15.74 -4.60 6.49
C SER A 79 14.70 -5.39 5.70
N ILE A 80 13.77 -6.03 6.41
CA ILE A 80 12.72 -6.84 5.80
C ILE A 80 11.77 -5.93 5.00
N PHE A 81 11.32 -4.82 5.57
CA PHE A 81 10.44 -3.89 4.86
C PHE A 81 11.12 -3.27 3.63
N ALA A 82 12.41 -2.96 3.71
CA ALA A 82 13.15 -2.46 2.55
C ALA A 82 13.15 -3.44 1.37
N VAL A 83 13.37 -4.73 1.64
CA VAL A 83 13.30 -5.79 0.60
C VAL A 83 11.88 -5.95 0.09
N LEU A 84 10.89 -6.01 0.98
CA LEU A 84 9.48 -6.17 0.62
C LEU A 84 8.96 -4.99 -0.21
N PHE A 85 9.35 -3.76 0.12
CA PHE A 85 9.00 -2.58 -0.67
C PHE A 85 9.65 -2.60 -2.04
N THR A 86 10.93 -2.94 -2.12
CA THR A 86 11.65 -2.99 -3.39
C THR A 86 11.04 -4.06 -4.31
N LEU A 87 10.85 -5.29 -3.80
CA LEU A 87 10.26 -6.39 -4.57
C LEU A 87 8.79 -6.13 -4.89
N GLY A 88 7.99 -5.73 -3.90
CA GLY A 88 6.57 -5.46 -4.08
C GLY A 88 6.31 -4.30 -5.04
N GLY A 89 7.13 -3.25 -4.97
CA GLY A 89 7.12 -2.13 -5.91
C GLY A 89 7.54 -2.54 -7.32
N ALA A 90 8.61 -3.33 -7.47
CA ALA A 90 9.06 -3.82 -8.77
C ALA A 90 8.01 -4.71 -9.44
N VAL A 91 7.42 -5.63 -8.69
CA VAL A 91 6.36 -6.50 -9.21
C VAL A 91 5.10 -5.69 -9.55
N SER A 92 4.70 -4.75 -8.70
CA SER A 92 3.58 -3.86 -8.97
C SER A 92 3.83 -3.01 -10.22
N PHE A 93 5.07 -2.52 -10.42
CA PHE A 93 5.46 -1.79 -11.62
C PHE A 93 5.27 -2.65 -12.88
N ILE A 94 5.76 -3.90 -12.86
CA ILE A 94 5.63 -4.84 -13.99
C ILE A 94 4.15 -5.14 -14.28
N VAL A 95 3.34 -5.42 -13.26
CA VAL A 95 1.89 -5.66 -13.43
C VAL A 95 1.20 -4.43 -14.01
N ASN A 96 1.59 -3.23 -13.57
CA ASN A 96 1.02 -1.97 -14.04
C ASN A 96 1.32 -1.67 -15.53
N LEU A 97 2.33 -2.31 -16.13
CA LEU A 97 2.59 -2.22 -17.59
C LEU A 97 1.42 -2.74 -18.44
N PHE A 98 0.61 -3.65 -17.90
CA PHE A 98 -0.50 -4.26 -18.62
C PHE A 98 -1.84 -3.54 -18.41
N ILE A 99 -1.94 -2.66 -17.40
CA ILE A 99 -3.18 -1.97 -17.04
C ILE A 99 -3.74 -1.09 -18.17
N PRO A 100 -2.94 -0.31 -18.93
CA PRO A 100 -3.47 0.50 -20.03
C PRO A 100 -4.28 -0.31 -21.05
N GLY A 101 -3.81 -1.52 -21.38
CA GLY A 101 -4.52 -2.44 -22.29
C GLY A 101 -5.85 -2.94 -21.71
N LEU A 102 -5.88 -3.22 -20.40
CA LEU A 102 -7.09 -3.69 -19.71
C LEU A 102 -8.17 -2.60 -19.60
N ILE A 103 -7.79 -1.34 -19.39
CA ILE A 103 -8.75 -0.23 -19.24
C ILE A 103 -9.15 0.42 -20.56
N ALA A 104 -8.46 0.13 -21.65
CA ALA A 104 -8.73 0.71 -22.96
C ALA A 104 -10.20 0.48 -23.38
N GLY A 105 -10.71 -0.74 -23.18
CA GLY A 105 -12.09 -1.13 -23.53
C GLY A 105 -13.19 -0.68 -22.56
N VAL A 106 -12.85 0.01 -21.46
CA VAL A 106 -13.86 0.46 -20.48
C VAL A 106 -14.39 1.82 -20.91
N GLU A 107 -15.55 1.86 -21.56
CA GLU A 107 -16.17 3.12 -22.03
C GLU A 107 -16.67 4.03 -20.90
N ALA A 108 -16.91 3.48 -19.71
CA ALA A 108 -17.39 4.22 -18.54
C ALA A 108 -16.42 5.29 -18.01
N PHE A 109 -15.16 5.28 -18.45
CA PHE A 109 -14.15 6.22 -17.99
C PHE A 109 -13.72 7.18 -19.09
N SER A 110 -13.68 8.47 -18.77
CA SER A 110 -13.12 9.47 -19.68
C SER A 110 -11.63 9.18 -19.96
N PRO A 111 -11.11 9.52 -21.15
CA PRO A 111 -9.69 9.31 -21.48
C PRO A 111 -8.74 9.94 -20.47
N PHE A 112 -9.09 11.12 -19.96
CA PHE A 112 -8.33 11.81 -18.91
C PHE A 112 -8.28 11.00 -17.62
N PHE A 113 -9.42 10.46 -17.16
CA PHE A 113 -9.46 9.65 -15.95
C PHE A 113 -8.65 8.35 -16.10
N LYS A 114 -8.71 7.69 -17.27
CA LYS A 114 -7.87 6.52 -17.57
C LYS A 114 -6.37 6.85 -17.45
N ALA A 115 -5.94 7.96 -18.06
CA ALA A 115 -4.55 8.40 -18.00
C ALA A 115 -4.11 8.72 -16.56
N LEU A 116 -4.96 9.41 -15.80
CA LEU A 116 -4.69 9.75 -14.40
C LEU A 116 -4.54 8.50 -13.53
N LEU A 117 -5.45 7.52 -13.69
CA LEU A 117 -5.42 6.25 -12.96
C LEU A 117 -4.11 5.49 -13.24
N VAL A 118 -3.73 5.37 -14.50
CA VAL A 118 -2.48 4.73 -14.92
C VAL A 118 -1.27 5.46 -14.33
N ALA A 119 -1.23 6.79 -14.43
CA ALA A 119 -0.15 7.59 -13.88
C ALA A 119 0.00 7.42 -12.36
N THR A 120 -1.12 7.40 -11.62
CA THR A 120 -1.11 7.15 -10.17
C THR A 120 -0.57 5.77 -9.84
N LEU A 121 -0.96 4.71 -10.57
CA LEU A 121 -0.45 3.36 -10.32
C LEU A 121 1.06 3.23 -10.54
N TYR A 122 1.58 3.84 -11.61
CA TYR A 122 3.03 3.90 -11.83
C TYR A 122 3.75 4.68 -10.75
N PHE A 123 3.23 5.86 -10.40
CA PHE A 123 3.78 6.71 -9.35
C PHE A 123 3.88 5.96 -8.01
N LEU A 124 2.84 5.23 -7.61
CA LEU A 124 2.85 4.41 -6.41
C LEU A 124 3.88 3.28 -6.45
N SER A 125 4.07 2.66 -7.61
CA SER A 125 5.05 1.59 -7.79
C SER A 125 6.48 2.13 -7.65
N VAL A 126 6.76 3.29 -8.26
CA VAL A 126 8.04 3.98 -8.15
C VAL A 126 8.30 4.45 -6.72
N ILE A 127 7.30 5.02 -6.05
CA ILE A 127 7.41 5.40 -4.63
C ILE A 127 7.73 4.20 -3.77
N SER A 128 7.12 3.04 -4.01
CA SER A 128 7.38 1.83 -3.23
C SER A 128 8.83 1.37 -3.39
N ILE A 129 9.36 1.35 -4.62
CA ILE A 129 10.77 1.01 -4.88
C ILE A 129 11.70 2.03 -4.20
N ALA A 130 11.42 3.32 -4.37
CA ALA A 130 12.19 4.39 -3.75
C ALA A 130 12.17 4.29 -2.22
N ALA A 131 11.00 4.06 -1.61
CA ALA A 131 10.85 3.82 -0.19
C ALA A 131 11.69 2.63 0.28
N GLY A 132 11.70 1.53 -0.48
CA GLY A 132 12.54 0.37 -0.21
C GLY A 132 14.04 0.70 -0.19
N ILE A 133 14.53 1.40 -1.22
CA ILE A 133 15.94 1.82 -1.31
C ILE A 133 16.30 2.81 -0.19
N GLY A 134 15.43 3.79 0.09
CA GLY A 134 15.65 4.79 1.12
C GLY A 134 15.64 4.18 2.53
N THR A 135 14.75 3.21 2.76
CA THR A 135 14.66 2.42 3.98
C THR A 135 15.93 1.57 4.17
N TRP A 136 16.41 0.93 3.10
CA TRP A 136 17.67 0.18 3.13
C TRP A 136 18.85 1.09 3.52
N LYS A 137 18.93 2.29 2.93
CA LYS A 137 20.00 3.25 3.21
C LYS A 137 19.82 4.06 4.52
N GLY A 138 18.75 3.84 5.29
CA GLY A 138 18.49 4.59 6.53
C GLY A 138 18.28 6.08 6.32
N LYS A 139 17.81 6.51 5.14
CA LYS A 139 17.64 7.93 4.84
C LYS A 139 16.28 8.44 5.30
N LYS A 140 16.24 9.66 5.85
CA LYS A 140 15.02 10.36 6.31
C LYS A 140 13.89 10.34 5.27
N TRP A 141 14.23 10.55 4.00
CA TRP A 141 13.24 10.54 2.91
C TRP A 141 12.62 9.15 2.70
N GLY A 142 13.36 8.07 2.93
CA GLY A 142 12.84 6.71 2.85
C GLY A 142 11.78 6.42 3.91
N TRP A 143 11.99 6.94 5.12
CA TRP A 143 11.01 6.89 6.20
C TRP A 143 9.71 7.61 5.84
N TRP A 144 9.81 8.85 5.33
CA TRP A 144 8.63 9.62 4.90
C TRP A 144 7.85 8.93 3.77
N LEU A 145 8.54 8.38 2.78
CA LEU A 145 7.89 7.64 1.69
C LEU A 145 7.20 6.36 2.19
N ALA A 146 7.81 5.63 3.12
CA ALA A 146 7.20 4.45 3.72
C ALA A 146 5.94 4.82 4.51
N LEU A 147 5.99 5.87 5.34
CA LEU A 147 4.82 6.37 6.06
C LEU A 147 3.69 6.77 5.10
N PHE A 148 4.03 7.52 4.05
CA PHE A 148 3.07 7.93 3.02
C PHE A 148 2.43 6.72 2.35
N TYR A 149 3.23 5.72 1.97
CA TYR A 149 2.73 4.48 1.36
C TYR A 149 1.73 3.75 2.28
N PHE A 150 2.04 3.60 3.56
CA PHE A 150 1.15 2.94 4.51
C PHE A 150 -0.13 3.75 4.75
N ALA A 151 -0.03 5.07 4.93
CA ALA A 151 -1.17 5.95 5.10
C ALA A 151 -2.10 5.90 3.88
N TYR A 152 -1.54 5.97 2.67
CA TYR A 152 -2.29 5.83 1.43
C TYR A 152 -2.99 4.46 1.35
N THR A 153 -2.29 3.39 1.73
CA THR A 153 -2.84 2.02 1.70
C THR A 153 -4.01 1.85 2.67
N ILE A 154 -3.94 2.48 3.85
CA ILE A 154 -5.03 2.54 4.83
C ILE A 154 -6.22 3.33 4.26
N LEU A 155 -5.99 4.54 3.76
CA LEU A 155 -7.05 5.38 3.17
C LEU A 155 -7.73 4.69 1.98
N GLY A 156 -6.96 4.01 1.13
CA GLY A 156 -7.50 3.20 0.05
C GLY A 156 -8.35 2.03 0.54
N GLY A 157 -7.98 1.39 1.66
CA GLY A 157 -8.81 0.38 2.31
C GLY A 157 -10.12 0.96 2.85
N LEU A 158 -10.06 2.13 3.51
CA LEU A 158 -11.26 2.82 4.00
C LEU A 158 -12.19 3.22 2.85
N ASN A 159 -11.62 3.76 1.77
CA ASN A 159 -12.38 4.11 0.56
C ASN A 159 -13.09 2.89 -0.04
N GLN A 160 -12.43 1.72 -0.05
CA GLN A 160 -13.06 0.47 -0.48
C GLN A 160 -14.26 0.10 0.41
N LEU A 161 -14.14 0.22 1.74
CA LEU A 161 -15.25 -0.06 2.66
C LEU A 161 -16.45 0.87 2.42
N ILE A 162 -16.20 2.17 2.19
CA ILE A 162 -17.23 3.18 1.98
C ILE A 162 -17.90 3.05 0.61
N SER A 163 -17.12 2.78 -0.44
CA SER A 163 -17.61 2.77 -1.83
C SER A 163 -18.30 1.46 -2.22
N TYR A 164 -18.09 0.36 -1.48
CA TYR A 164 -18.58 -0.95 -1.87
C TYR A 164 -20.11 -1.05 -2.02
N PRO A 165 -20.95 -0.54 -1.09
CA PRO A 165 -22.41 -0.61 -1.24
C PRO A 165 -22.90 0.00 -2.56
N GLY A 166 -22.41 1.20 -2.90
CA GLY A 166 -22.79 1.89 -4.14
C GLY A 166 -22.33 1.15 -5.40
N LEU A 167 -21.14 0.52 -5.37
CA LEU A 167 -20.67 -0.30 -6.48
C LEU A 167 -21.46 -1.60 -6.63
N ALA A 168 -21.86 -2.23 -5.52
CA ALA A 168 -22.66 -3.45 -5.53
C ALA A 168 -24.08 -3.20 -6.07
N GLU A 169 -24.67 -2.04 -5.78
CA GLU A 169 -25.95 -1.61 -6.34
C GLU A 169 -25.84 -1.30 -7.84
N ALA A 170 -24.79 -0.59 -8.27
CA ALA A 170 -24.63 -0.17 -9.67
C ALA A 170 -24.25 -1.32 -10.62
N TYR A 171 -23.38 -2.24 -10.18
CA TYR A 171 -22.80 -3.28 -11.04
C TYR A 171 -23.23 -4.71 -10.68
N GLY A 172 -24.02 -4.87 -9.62
CA GLY A 172 -24.43 -6.17 -9.09
C GLY A 172 -23.42 -6.79 -8.12
N THR A 173 -23.78 -7.94 -7.55
CA THR A 173 -22.93 -8.62 -6.56
C THR A 173 -21.70 -9.24 -7.22
N VAL A 174 -20.51 -8.86 -6.73
CA VAL A 174 -19.23 -9.42 -7.17
C VAL A 174 -19.19 -10.92 -6.84
N LYS A 175 -18.77 -11.75 -7.80
CA LYS A 175 -18.49 -13.19 -7.60
C LYS A 175 -17.50 -13.35 -6.44
N GLY A 176 -17.93 -13.88 -5.30
CA GLY A 176 -17.13 -13.98 -4.07
C GLY A 176 -17.82 -13.42 -2.82
N GLY A 177 -18.97 -12.77 -2.97
CA GLY A 177 -19.79 -12.27 -1.86
C GLY A 177 -19.20 -11.04 -1.17
N GLY A 178 -20.06 -10.13 -0.70
CA GLY A 178 -19.62 -8.88 -0.08
C GLY A 178 -18.75 -9.06 1.15
N ALA A 179 -18.97 -10.13 1.93
CA ALA A 179 -18.18 -10.42 3.12
C ALA A 179 -16.68 -10.58 2.84
N SER A 180 -16.30 -11.22 1.72
CA SER A 180 -14.89 -11.41 1.37
C SER A 180 -14.21 -10.10 0.99
N PHE A 181 -14.95 -9.17 0.38
CA PHE A 181 -14.45 -7.84 0.02
C PHE A 181 -14.17 -7.00 1.27
N TYR A 182 -15.13 -6.94 2.20
CA TYR A 182 -14.98 -6.23 3.47
C TYR A 182 -13.83 -6.79 4.31
N LEU A 183 -13.74 -8.11 4.43
CA LEU A 183 -12.68 -8.76 5.21
C LEU A 183 -11.30 -8.43 4.65
N LYS A 184 -11.12 -8.47 3.32
CA LYS A 184 -9.86 -8.10 2.66
C LYS A 184 -9.47 -6.65 2.97
N ALA A 185 -10.41 -5.71 2.90
CA ALA A 185 -10.15 -4.31 3.18
C ALA A 185 -9.80 -4.07 4.67
N ILE A 186 -10.53 -4.71 5.61
CA ILE A 186 -10.24 -4.62 7.04
C ILE A 186 -8.87 -5.19 7.37
N VAL A 187 -8.55 -6.39 6.88
CA VAL A 187 -7.24 -7.02 7.09
C VAL A 187 -6.14 -6.11 6.57
N LYS A 188 -6.31 -5.56 5.36
CA LYS A 188 -5.36 -4.60 4.78
C LYS A 188 -5.16 -3.38 5.69
N ILE A 189 -6.23 -2.75 6.17
CA ILE A 189 -6.13 -1.58 7.06
C ILE A 189 -5.39 -1.93 8.34
N VAL A 190 -5.77 -3.03 9.01
CA VAL A 190 -5.17 -3.46 10.28
C VAL A 190 -3.68 -3.75 10.10
N LEU A 191 -3.31 -4.49 9.06
CA LEU A 191 -1.90 -4.82 8.79
C LEU A 191 -1.06 -3.58 8.52
N ASN A 192 -1.53 -2.67 7.66
CA ASN A 192 -0.79 -1.45 7.37
C ASN A 192 -0.75 -0.51 8.58
N GLY A 193 -1.79 -0.50 9.43
CA GLY A 193 -1.79 0.21 10.70
C GLY A 193 -0.75 -0.31 11.69
N LEU A 194 -0.59 -1.64 11.80
CA LEU A 194 0.44 -2.26 12.65
C LEU A 194 1.85 -1.94 12.16
N VAL A 195 2.10 -1.98 10.85
CA VAL A 195 3.41 -1.63 10.29
C VAL A 195 3.69 -0.13 10.46
N LEU A 196 2.68 0.71 10.26
CA LEU A 196 2.80 2.14 10.51
C LEU A 196 3.16 2.41 11.98
N ALA A 197 2.52 1.73 12.93
CA ALA A 197 2.86 1.81 14.35
C ALA A 197 4.30 1.34 14.63
N TYR A 198 4.76 0.27 13.96
CA TYR A 198 6.16 -0.19 14.06
C TYR A 198 7.17 0.88 13.60
N TYR A 199 6.87 1.63 12.53
CA TYR A 199 7.73 2.70 12.01
C TYR A 199 7.92 3.89 12.98
N PHE A 200 7.03 4.01 13.98
CA PHE A 200 7.13 5.00 15.06
C PHE A 200 7.83 4.49 16.32
N ARG A 201 8.30 3.24 16.33
CA ARG A 201 9.11 2.70 17.43
C ARG A 201 10.45 3.43 17.50
N GLU A 202 10.94 3.69 18.70
CA GLU A 202 12.17 4.46 18.96
C GLU A 202 13.39 3.92 18.22
N SER A 203 13.54 2.60 18.16
CA SER A 203 14.64 1.96 17.41
C SER A 203 14.62 2.28 15.92
N VAL A 204 13.43 2.41 15.32
CA VAL A 204 13.27 2.74 13.90
C VAL A 204 13.47 4.24 13.68
N VAL A 205 12.84 5.06 14.52
CA VAL A 205 12.97 6.52 14.47
C VAL A 205 14.43 6.96 14.63
N SER A 206 15.17 6.30 15.52
CA SER A 206 16.59 6.57 15.73
C SER A 206 17.46 6.14 14.55
N TYR A 207 17.19 4.98 13.94
CA TYR A 207 17.87 4.54 12.72
C TYR A 207 17.72 5.53 11.56
N PHE A 208 16.59 6.24 11.46
CA PHE A 208 16.36 7.25 10.45
C PHE A 208 16.77 8.67 10.86
N HIS A 209 17.21 8.89 12.10
CA HIS A 209 17.55 10.20 12.66
C HIS A 209 16.39 11.22 12.56
N VAL A 210 15.17 10.77 12.88
CA VAL A 210 13.93 11.59 12.85
C VAL A 210 13.29 11.78 14.22
N GLU A 211 14.09 11.71 15.29
CA GLU A 211 13.64 11.85 16.69
C GLU A 211 12.98 13.20 16.97
N SER A 212 13.37 14.24 16.23
CA SER A 212 12.82 15.61 16.36
C SER A 212 11.38 15.76 15.87
N VAL A 213 10.85 14.79 15.12
CA VAL A 213 9.51 14.89 14.54
C VAL A 213 8.49 14.25 15.48
N ALA A 214 7.57 15.06 16.01
CA ALA A 214 6.46 14.56 16.81
C ALA A 214 5.62 13.54 16.01
N ARG A 215 5.36 12.37 16.60
CA ARG A 215 4.66 11.24 15.94
C ARG A 215 3.30 11.64 15.36
N LEU A 216 2.51 12.39 16.13
CA LEU A 216 1.19 12.89 15.69
C LEU A 216 1.29 13.90 14.55
N LYS A 217 2.34 14.73 14.53
CA LYS A 217 2.57 15.69 13.44
C LYS A 217 2.90 14.95 12.14
N ALA A 218 3.76 13.94 12.20
CA ALA A 218 4.08 13.12 11.03
C ALA A 218 2.83 12.42 10.48
N LEU A 219 2.02 11.81 11.36
CA LEU A 219 0.73 11.20 10.99
C LEU A 219 -0.22 12.21 10.34
N GLY A 220 -0.41 13.38 10.96
CA GLY A 220 -1.28 14.42 10.43
C GLY A 220 -0.86 14.89 9.03
N ILE A 221 0.45 15.02 8.79
CA ILE A 221 0.98 15.39 7.47
C ILE A 221 0.67 14.30 6.43
N VAL A 222 1.03 13.04 6.69
CA VAL A 222 0.85 11.96 5.68
C VAL A 222 -0.62 11.65 5.40
N PHE A 223 -1.48 11.66 6.44
CA PHE A 223 -2.92 11.49 6.26
C PHE A 223 -3.54 12.71 5.58
N GLY A 224 -3.11 13.93 5.92
CA GLY A 224 -3.56 15.16 5.27
C GLY A 224 -3.27 15.16 3.77
N ILE A 225 -2.05 14.82 3.36
CA ILE A 225 -1.69 14.67 1.94
C ILE A 225 -2.58 13.61 1.27
N GLY A 226 -2.76 12.46 1.92
CA GLY A 226 -3.63 11.41 1.40
C GLY A 226 -5.07 11.88 1.17
N ILE A 227 -5.68 12.55 2.15
CA ILE A 227 -7.04 13.10 2.05
C ILE A 227 -7.15 14.10 0.89
N VAL A 228 -6.16 14.99 0.72
CA VAL A 228 -6.13 15.94 -0.39
C VAL A 228 -6.09 15.22 -1.73
N ILE A 229 -5.26 14.19 -1.87
CA ILE A 229 -5.20 13.37 -3.10
C ILE A 229 -6.57 12.74 -3.37
N PHE A 230 -7.21 12.14 -2.36
CA PHE A 230 -8.55 11.56 -2.51
C PHE A 230 -9.58 12.61 -2.95
N ALA A 231 -9.60 13.78 -2.30
CA ALA A 231 -10.52 14.86 -2.64
C ALA A 231 -10.35 15.32 -4.09
N VAL A 232 -9.12 15.53 -4.54
CA VAL A 232 -8.81 15.92 -5.94
C VAL A 232 -9.26 14.86 -6.92
N CYS A 233 -9.00 13.57 -6.64
CA CYS A 233 -9.46 12.47 -7.47
C CYS A 233 -11.00 12.42 -7.57
N THR A 234 -11.71 12.55 -6.45
CA THR A 234 -13.18 12.57 -6.42
C THR A 234 -13.76 13.78 -7.16
N LEU A 235 -13.19 14.97 -6.98
CA LEU A 235 -13.61 16.18 -7.70
C LEU A 235 -13.41 16.03 -9.21
N THR A 236 -12.28 15.45 -9.62
CA THR A 236 -11.98 15.19 -11.03
C THR A 236 -13.00 14.24 -11.66
N GLN A 237 -13.39 13.17 -10.93
CA GLN A 237 -14.43 12.26 -11.37
C GLN A 237 -15.78 12.97 -11.51
N LEU A 238 -16.15 13.82 -10.55
CA LEU A 238 -17.42 14.55 -10.58
C LEU A 238 -17.51 15.50 -11.77
N VAL A 239 -16.42 16.18 -12.12
CA VAL A 239 -16.35 17.06 -13.29
C VAL A 239 -16.45 16.25 -14.59
N ALA A 240 -15.83 15.07 -14.66
CA ALA A 240 -15.83 14.24 -15.86
C ALA A 240 -17.18 13.56 -16.18
N VAL A 241 -18.11 13.51 -15.23
CA VAL A 241 -19.46 12.93 -15.40
C VAL A 241 -20.47 13.96 -15.93
N ARG A 242 -20.14 15.25 -15.89
CA ARG A 242 -20.97 16.34 -16.42
C ARG A 242 -20.67 16.58 -17.89
#